data_AF-A0A960T4L6-F1
#
_entry.id   AF-A0A960T4L6-F1
#
_cell.length_a   1.000
_cell.length_b   1.000
_cell.length_c   1.000
_cell.angle_alpha   90.00
_cell.angle_beta   90.00
_cell.angle_gamma   90.00
#
_symmetry.space_group_name_H-M   'P 1'
#
loop_
_entity.id
_entity.type
_entity.pdbx_description
1 polymer ?
#
loop_
_entity_poly.entity_id
_entity_poly.type
_entity_poly.pdbx_seq_one_letter_code
_entity_poly.pdbx_strand_id
1 'polypeptide(L)' 'SLQLTDARSIATPVNWEPGEPVVISPKLSDEEASRQFPQGYKTLKPYLRVVDLQATAS' A
#
# COMPACT_ATOMS: atom_id res chain seq x y z
N SER A 1 6.45 1.96 16.01
CA SER A 1 5.53 0.85 15.68
C SER A 1 4.37 1.40 14.87
N LEU A 2 4.46 1.34 13.55
CA LEU A 2 3.43 1.81 12.60
C LEU A 2 2.36 0.72 12.34
N GLN A 3 2.05 -0.13 13.31
CA GLN A 3 1.43 -1.43 13.00
C GLN A 3 -0.11 -1.41 12.92
N LEU A 4 -0.80 -0.36 13.42
CA LEU A 4 -2.26 -0.41 13.53
C LEU A 4 -3.01 0.39 12.45
N THR A 5 -2.40 1.47 11.93
CA THR A 5 -2.98 2.30 10.87
C THR A 5 -2.73 1.71 9.49
N ASP A 6 -1.52 1.16 9.27
CA ASP A 6 -1.12 0.57 7.99
C ASP A 6 -2.03 -0.59 7.57
N ALA A 7 -2.34 -1.50 8.51
CA ALA A 7 -3.17 -2.68 8.24
C ALA A 7 -4.61 -2.37 7.81
N ARG A 8 -5.10 -1.15 8.03
CA ARG A 8 -6.42 -0.69 7.51
C ARG A 8 -6.31 -0.08 6.11
N SER A 9 -5.14 0.44 5.79
CA SER A 9 -4.83 1.10 4.52
C SER A 9 -4.35 0.14 3.44
N ILE A 10 -3.73 -0.97 3.83
CA ILE A 10 -3.23 -2.00 2.91
C ILE A 10 -3.87 -3.36 3.20
N ALA A 11 -3.95 -4.19 2.17
CA ALA A 11 -4.29 -5.59 2.24
C ALA A 11 -3.13 -6.41 1.66
N THR A 12 -2.70 -7.44 2.39
CA THR A 12 -1.77 -8.43 1.85
C THR A 12 -2.56 -9.48 1.04
N PRO A 13 -2.16 -9.78 -0.21
CA PRO A 13 -2.74 -10.91 -0.93
C PRO A 13 -2.39 -12.24 -0.23
N VAL A 14 -3.17 -13.28 -0.51
CA VAL A 14 -3.07 -14.60 0.16
C VAL A 14 -1.69 -15.28 0.03
N ASN A 15 -0.89 -14.88 -0.98
CA ASN A 15 0.45 -15.40 -1.24
C ASN A 15 1.56 -14.36 -0.98
N TRP A 16 1.31 -13.34 -0.18
CA TRP A 16 2.28 -12.27 0.04
C TRP A 16 3.47 -12.73 0.89
N GLU A 17 4.68 -12.46 0.42
CA GLU A 17 5.92 -12.65 1.19
C GLU A 17 6.50 -11.31 1.71
N PRO A 18 7.20 -11.31 2.85
CA PRO A 18 7.89 -10.11 3.34
C PRO A 18 8.85 -9.54 2.31
N GLY A 19 8.61 -8.31 1.88
CA GLY A 19 9.39 -7.63 0.84
C GLY A 19 8.66 -7.51 -0.50
N GLU A 20 7.51 -8.17 -0.67
CA GLU A 20 6.65 -7.98 -1.84
C GLU A 20 5.72 -6.77 -1.71
N PRO A 21 5.24 -6.23 -2.84
CA PRO A 21 4.26 -5.14 -2.82
C PRO A 21 2.92 -5.59 -2.23
N VAL A 22 2.32 -4.68 -1.45
CA VAL A 22 1.01 -4.87 -0.82
C VAL A 22 -0.08 -4.14 -1.61
N VAL A 23 -1.33 -4.54 -1.47
CA VAL A 23 -2.46 -3.88 -2.14
C VAL A 23 -2.93 -2.70 -1.30
N ILE A 24 -3.03 -1.52 -1.89
CA ILE A 24 -3.69 -0.37 -1.25
C ILE A 24 -5.20 -0.61 -1.25
N SER A 25 -5.81 -0.42 -0.09
CA SER A 25 -7.26 -0.53 0.10
C SER A 25 -8.00 0.35 -0.91
N PRO A 26 -9.01 -0.18 -1.62
CA PRO A 26 -9.82 0.61 -2.54
C PRO A 26 -10.66 1.68 -1.82
N LYS A 27 -10.76 1.63 -0.48
CA LYS A 27 -11.43 2.64 0.33
C LYS A 27 -10.63 3.93 0.50
N LEU A 28 -9.33 3.92 0.20
CA LEU A 28 -8.51 5.12 0.25
C LEU A 28 -8.73 5.96 -1.02
N SER A 29 -9.00 7.25 -0.84
CA SER A 29 -8.94 8.21 -1.93
C SER A 29 -7.50 8.41 -2.40
N ASP A 30 -7.32 8.84 -3.65
CA ASP A 30 -5.98 9.04 -4.23
C ASP A 30 -5.13 10.07 -3.46
N GLU A 31 -5.78 11.08 -2.86
CA GLU A 31 -5.15 12.04 -1.95
C GLU A 31 -4.53 11.35 -0.72
N GLU A 32 -5.31 10.49 -0.04
CA GLU A 32 -4.81 9.77 1.14
C GLU A 32 -3.77 8.71 0.78
N ALA A 33 -3.94 8.03 -0.35
CA ALA A 33 -2.93 7.11 -0.85
C ALA A 33 -1.62 7.85 -1.15
N SER A 34 -1.67 9.03 -1.75
CA SER A 34 -0.46 9.83 -2.03
C SER A 34 0.19 10.39 -0.77
N ARG A 35 -0.61 10.74 0.26
CA ARG A 35 -0.10 11.18 1.57
C ARG A 35 0.54 10.06 2.37
N GLN A 36 -0.06 8.87 2.37
CA GLN A 36 0.47 7.70 3.08
C GLN A 36 1.63 7.05 2.35
N PHE A 37 1.61 7.07 1.02
CA PHE A 37 2.63 6.45 0.17
C PHE A 37 3.31 7.52 -0.70
N PRO A 38 4.09 8.44 -0.09
CA PRO A 38 4.79 9.49 -0.82
C PRO A 38 5.87 8.94 -1.77
N GLN A 39 6.34 7.70 -1.53
CA GLN A 39 7.22 6.98 -2.46
C GLN A 39 6.53 6.61 -3.79
N GLY A 40 5.22 6.77 -3.86
CA GLY A 40 4.40 6.39 -5.01
C GLY A 40 3.89 4.96 -4.93
N TYR A 41 2.89 4.68 -5.74
CA TYR A 41 2.25 3.36 -5.86
C TYR A 41 1.87 3.09 -7.31
N LYS A 42 1.68 1.81 -7.62
CA LYS A 42 1.34 1.34 -8.97
C LYS A 42 -0.13 0.98 -9.07
N THR A 43 -0.85 1.64 -9.97
CA THR A 43 -2.25 1.33 -10.26
C THR A 43 -2.32 0.29 -11.37
N LEU A 44 -2.62 -0.95 -11.02
CA LEU A 44 -2.84 -2.03 -11.99
C LEU A 44 -4.27 -1.98 -12.55
N LYS A 45 -5.24 -1.65 -11.69
CA LYS A 45 -6.65 -1.41 -12.05
C LYS A 45 -7.20 -0.27 -11.19
N PRO A 46 -8.33 0.37 -11.55
CA PRO A 46 -8.92 1.46 -10.76
C PRO A 46 -9.15 1.10 -9.28
N TYR A 47 -9.45 -0.17 -9.00
CA TYR A 47 -9.65 -0.71 -7.66
C TYR A 47 -8.45 -1.53 -7.14
N LEU A 48 -7.40 -1.73 -7.94
CA LEU A 48 -6.25 -2.55 -7.62
C LEU A 48 -4.99 -1.71 -7.74
N ARG A 49 -4.62 -1.10 -6.63
CA ARG A 49 -3.40 -0.31 -6.47
C ARG A 49 -2.46 -1.12 -5.59
N VAL A 50 -1.17 -1.15 -5.93
CA VAL A 50 -0.15 -1.84 -5.14
C VAL A 50 0.98 -0.90 -4.80
N VAL A 51 1.51 -1.00 -3.58
CA VAL A 51 2.61 -0.17 -3.10
C VAL A 51 3.72 -1.05 -2.57
N ASP A 52 4.95 -0.63 -2.85
CA ASP A 52 6.13 -1.21 -2.23
C ASP A 52 6.43 -0.46 -0.92
N LEU A 53 6.32 -1.16 0.21
CA LEU A 53 6.61 -0.61 1.53
C LEU A 53 8.10 -0.64 1.88
N GLN A 54 8.91 -1.41 1.15
CA GLN A 54 10.36 -1.46 1.37
C GLN A 54 11.05 -0.22 0.81
N ALA A 55 10.46 0.43 -0.19
CA ALA A 55 10.99 1.63 -0.81
C ALA A 55 11.02 2.86 0.11
N THR A 56 10.26 2.86 1.21
CA THR A 56 10.19 3.98 2.16
C THR A 56 11.24 3.92 3.28
N ALA A 57 12.04 2.85 3.34
CA ALA A 57 13.15 2.71 4.29
C ALA A 57 14.48 3.05 3.60
N SER A 58 14.79 4.35 3.51
CA SER A 58 16.14 4.85 3.28
C SER A 58 16.36 6.12 4.08
#